data_AF-A0A929ZH81-F1
#
_entry.id   AF-A0A929ZH81-F1
#
_cell.length_a   1.000
_cell.length_b   1.000
_cell.length_c   1.000
_cell.angle_alpha   90.00
_cell.angle_beta   90.00
_cell.angle_gamma   90.00
#
_symmetry.space_group_name_H-M   'P 1'
#
loop_
_entity.id
_entity.type
_entity.pdbx_description
1 polymer ?
#
loop_
_entity_poly.entity_id
_entity_poly.type
_entity_poly.pdbx_seq_one_letter_code
_entity_poly.pdbx_strand_id
1 'polypeptide(L)'
;EASPITLDLYTLTDVHGHIQQVAKKGVVREAGLPAMNCYLKKARATNPNSSFTLLGDNIGASPYISGALKDNPTIAALNTMDPLASTIGNHELDMGQAVFKQRVDGSNPSEFVQATFPYLGANIEGMGTYGDGTPYLGDYKVWTSPSGMKVAFIGAIAQDVPYKLSPGTTAGLTFTDPIARINSLAAELKSSGTADVVIAMLDDDVKNNYTKVGKDVDGLMGGDTHVPYEFDHVNSVESFESANPRLAGIASGSYTDNLGLIRLTIDPATRKVTSADSILIPAAEVAQCGADADTQAIVDKAAADSKEAGKRVVATGYTEPFRRGVFTTPEGATDPGSNRGIESSLGDLVADSLRETILTPDGKSVDIGMINAGGLRADLTPNEDGTITYAQTYEVMPFSNELG
;
A
#
# COMPACT_ATOMS: atom_id res chain seq x y z
N GLU A 1 -26.80 -12.36 31.82
CA GLU A 1 -25.48 -11.81 31.45
C GLU A 1 -25.68 -10.76 30.37
N ALA A 2 -24.84 -9.73 30.33
CA ALA A 2 -24.87 -8.75 29.24
C ALA A 2 -24.33 -9.40 27.96
N SER A 3 -24.90 -9.04 26.81
CA SER A 3 -24.42 -9.52 25.51
C SER A 3 -22.95 -9.12 25.31
N PRO A 4 -22.10 -10.01 24.75
CA PRO A 4 -20.72 -9.68 24.41
C PRO A 4 -20.62 -8.44 23.52
N ILE A 5 -19.54 -7.68 23.67
CA ILE A 5 -19.21 -6.58 22.75
C ILE A 5 -18.43 -7.17 21.57
N THR A 6 -18.85 -6.88 20.34
CA THR A 6 -18.13 -7.26 19.13
C THR A 6 -17.49 -6.04 18.49
N LEU A 7 -16.16 -6.06 18.34
CA LEU A 7 -15.43 -5.04 17.57
C LEU A 7 -15.04 -5.61 16.22
N ASP A 8 -15.32 -4.87 15.14
CA ASP A 8 -14.93 -5.23 13.77
C ASP A 8 -13.85 -4.26 13.27
N LEU A 9 -12.60 -4.72 13.25
CA LEU A 9 -11.44 -3.89 12.96
C LEU A 9 -10.97 -4.19 11.53
N TYR A 10 -11.43 -3.39 10.57
CA TYR A 10 -11.13 -3.55 9.15
C TYR A 10 -9.79 -2.94 8.79
N THR A 11 -9.11 -3.53 7.79
CA THR A 11 -7.83 -3.04 7.32
C THR A 11 -7.58 -3.29 5.83
N LEU A 12 -6.81 -2.40 5.21
CA LEU A 12 -6.21 -2.57 3.88
C LEU A 12 -4.71 -2.29 3.95
N THR A 13 -3.95 -3.00 3.14
CA THR A 13 -2.51 -2.83 2.94
C THR A 13 -2.17 -2.81 1.45
N ASP A 14 -1.01 -2.27 1.09
CA ASP A 14 -0.42 -2.41 -0.24
C ASP A 14 -1.38 -2.00 -1.37
N VAL A 15 -2.09 -0.89 -1.16
CA VAL A 15 -3.04 -0.39 -2.18
C VAL A 15 -2.29 -0.01 -3.44
N HIS A 16 -1.07 0.53 -3.33
CA HIS A 16 -0.22 0.95 -4.45
C HIS A 16 -0.97 1.72 -5.53
N GLY A 17 -1.86 2.63 -5.15
CA GLY A 17 -2.64 3.40 -6.10
C GLY A 17 -3.63 2.61 -6.98
N HIS A 18 -3.93 1.36 -6.65
CA HIS A 18 -4.99 0.57 -7.30
C HIS A 18 -6.39 1.07 -6.84
N ILE A 19 -6.81 2.17 -7.45
CA ILE A 19 -8.07 2.85 -7.10
C ILE A 19 -9.28 2.34 -7.90
N GLN A 20 -9.05 1.62 -9.01
CA GLN A 20 -10.08 1.12 -9.91
C GLN A 20 -10.44 -0.34 -9.63
N GLN A 21 -11.68 -0.71 -9.96
CA GLN A 21 -12.07 -2.12 -9.98
C GLN A 21 -11.43 -2.82 -11.18
N VAL A 22 -10.77 -3.96 -10.95
CA VAL A 22 -10.21 -4.81 -12.01
C VAL A 22 -10.91 -6.16 -12.02
N ALA A 23 -11.39 -6.58 -13.18
CA ALA A 23 -12.01 -7.88 -13.37
C ALA A 23 -11.28 -8.70 -14.43
N LYS A 24 -11.06 -9.99 -14.15
CA LYS A 24 -10.41 -10.95 -15.05
C LYS A 24 -11.33 -12.15 -15.27
N LYS A 25 -11.70 -12.39 -16.54
CA LYS A 25 -12.64 -13.46 -16.94
C LYS A 25 -13.97 -13.41 -16.18
N GLY A 26 -14.51 -12.19 -15.98
CA GLY A 26 -15.79 -11.97 -15.29
C GLY A 26 -15.73 -12.05 -13.75
N VAL A 27 -14.55 -12.30 -13.17
CA VAL A 27 -14.35 -12.30 -11.71
C VAL A 27 -13.60 -11.05 -11.30
N VAL A 28 -14.15 -10.29 -10.36
CA VAL A 28 -13.47 -9.14 -9.77
C VAL A 28 -12.24 -9.62 -8.99
N ARG A 29 -11.08 -9.05 -9.31
CA ARG A 29 -9.78 -9.35 -8.71
C ARG A 29 -9.29 -8.24 -7.80
N GLU A 30 -9.66 -7.00 -8.10
CA GLU A 30 -9.40 -5.83 -7.29
C GLU A 30 -10.74 -5.09 -7.18
N ALA A 31 -11.20 -4.81 -5.96
CA ALA A 31 -12.51 -4.19 -5.76
C ALA A 31 -12.52 -2.71 -6.18
N GLY A 32 -11.35 -2.04 -6.09
CA GLY A 32 -11.23 -0.60 -6.18
C GLY A 32 -11.75 0.10 -4.93
N LEU A 33 -11.22 1.29 -4.67
CA LEU A 33 -11.58 2.07 -3.48
C LEU A 33 -13.08 2.46 -3.40
N PRO A 34 -13.81 2.72 -4.51
CA PRO A 34 -15.24 3.00 -4.42
C PRO A 34 -16.06 1.85 -3.83
N ALA A 35 -15.76 0.60 -4.21
CA ALA A 35 -16.44 -0.56 -3.66
C ALA A 35 -16.03 -0.83 -2.21
N MET A 36 -14.74 -0.67 -1.89
CA MET A 36 -14.25 -0.74 -0.52
C MET A 36 -14.98 0.26 0.39
N ASN A 37 -15.14 1.52 -0.04
CA ASN A 37 -15.82 2.53 0.77
C ASN A 37 -17.31 2.20 0.95
N CYS A 38 -18.00 1.75 -0.10
CA CYS A 38 -19.38 1.28 0.00
C CYS A 38 -19.52 0.18 1.06
N TYR A 39 -18.65 -0.83 0.99
CA TYR A 39 -18.68 -1.96 1.90
C TYR A 39 -18.42 -1.51 3.34
N LEU A 40 -17.40 -0.70 3.58
CA LEU A 40 -17.06 -0.17 4.91
C LEU A 40 -18.18 0.69 5.51
N LYS A 41 -18.89 1.48 4.71
CA LYS A 41 -20.06 2.25 5.17
C LYS A 41 -21.20 1.32 5.59
N LYS A 42 -21.48 0.26 4.81
CA LYS A 42 -22.50 -0.75 5.15
C LYS A 42 -22.12 -1.56 6.38
N ALA A 43 -20.84 -1.94 6.51
CA ALA A 43 -20.30 -2.65 7.66
C ALA A 43 -20.44 -1.80 8.94
N ARG A 44 -20.01 -0.53 8.91
CA ARG A 44 -20.18 0.43 10.03
C ARG A 44 -21.64 0.65 10.40
N ALA A 45 -22.56 0.69 9.44
CA ALA A 45 -23.99 0.79 9.72
C ALA A 45 -24.58 -0.48 10.37
N THR A 46 -24.02 -1.64 10.06
CA THR A 46 -24.44 -2.94 10.63
C THR A 46 -23.88 -3.15 12.03
N ASN A 47 -22.59 -2.84 12.23
CA ASN A 47 -21.93 -2.86 13.53
C ASN A 47 -21.25 -1.50 13.78
N PRO A 48 -21.83 -0.61 14.61
CA PRO A 48 -21.23 0.67 14.94
C PRO A 48 -19.86 0.57 15.62
N ASN A 49 -19.53 -0.57 16.24
CA ASN A 49 -18.22 -0.85 16.81
C ASN A 49 -17.22 -1.32 15.75
N SER A 50 -17.27 -0.70 14.56
CA SER A 50 -16.34 -0.99 13.48
C SER A 50 -15.34 0.16 13.28
N SER A 51 -14.10 -0.18 12.97
CA SER A 51 -13.06 0.77 12.59
C SER A 51 -12.42 0.38 11.26
N PHE A 52 -11.69 1.33 10.66
CA PHE A 52 -10.91 1.08 9.45
C PHE A 52 -9.52 1.70 9.59
N THR A 53 -8.49 0.96 9.20
CA THR A 53 -7.08 1.40 9.21
C THR A 53 -6.38 1.02 7.90
N LEU A 54 -5.26 1.67 7.62
CA LEU A 54 -4.38 1.37 6.48
C LEU A 54 -3.01 0.91 6.99
N LEU A 55 -2.33 0.06 6.21
CA LEU A 55 -1.10 -0.62 6.64
C LEU A 55 0.14 -0.20 5.84
N GLY A 56 0.16 1.01 5.29
CA GLY A 56 1.29 1.48 4.47
C GLY A 56 1.18 1.02 3.03
N ASP A 57 2.14 1.45 2.20
CA ASP A 57 2.24 1.14 0.78
C ASP A 57 0.93 1.45 0.03
N ASN A 58 0.29 2.55 0.43
CA ASN A 58 -0.96 2.97 -0.19
C ASN A 58 -0.73 3.64 -1.54
N ILE A 59 0.43 4.29 -1.68
CA ILE A 59 0.91 5.04 -2.84
C ILE A 59 2.26 4.46 -3.29
N GLY A 60 2.84 4.97 -4.37
CA GLY A 60 4.08 4.42 -4.93
C GLY A 60 3.86 3.06 -5.57
N ALA A 61 4.81 2.60 -6.38
CA ALA A 61 4.67 1.45 -7.29
C ALA A 61 3.27 1.42 -7.97
N SER A 62 2.78 2.59 -8.39
CA SER A 62 1.36 2.76 -8.70
C SER A 62 1.05 2.59 -10.18
N PRO A 63 -0.15 2.07 -10.53
CA PRO A 63 -0.57 1.98 -11.91
C PRO A 63 -0.68 3.38 -12.51
N TYR A 64 -0.57 3.46 -13.83
CA TYR A 64 -0.51 4.72 -14.57
C TYR A 64 -1.55 5.77 -14.15
N ILE A 65 -2.80 5.35 -13.90
CA ILE A 65 -3.89 6.25 -13.51
C ILE A 65 -3.57 7.07 -12.25
N SER A 66 -2.81 6.49 -11.32
CA SER A 66 -2.43 7.11 -10.05
C SER A 66 -1.01 7.67 -10.14
N GLY A 67 -0.05 6.85 -10.60
CA GLY A 67 1.36 7.24 -10.67
C GLY A 67 1.63 8.45 -11.56
N ALA A 68 0.94 8.57 -12.72
CA ALA A 68 1.10 9.73 -13.59
C ALA A 68 0.59 11.04 -12.99
N LEU A 69 -0.23 10.93 -11.94
CA LEU A 69 -0.80 12.04 -11.17
C LEU A 69 -0.17 12.14 -9.77
N LYS A 70 1.03 11.57 -9.60
CA LYS A 70 1.77 11.55 -8.33
C LYS A 70 0.91 10.99 -7.19
N ASP A 71 0.08 9.99 -7.41
CA ASP A 71 -0.81 9.37 -6.40
C ASP A 71 -1.74 10.32 -5.63
N ASN A 72 -1.91 11.55 -6.10
CA ASN A 72 -2.89 12.47 -5.54
C ASN A 72 -4.32 11.93 -5.57
N PRO A 73 -4.78 11.24 -6.64
CA PRO A 73 -6.10 10.63 -6.62
C PRO A 73 -6.24 9.51 -5.59
N THR A 74 -5.16 8.78 -5.32
CA THR A 74 -5.14 7.72 -4.31
C THR A 74 -5.37 8.29 -2.92
N ILE A 75 -4.59 9.29 -2.50
CA ILE A 75 -4.78 9.96 -1.21
C ILE A 75 -6.16 10.59 -1.12
N ALA A 76 -6.63 11.25 -2.19
CA ALA A 76 -7.97 11.84 -2.23
C ALA A 76 -9.06 10.80 -2.01
N ALA A 77 -8.98 9.64 -2.68
CA ALA A 77 -9.94 8.55 -2.53
C ALA A 77 -9.89 7.94 -1.13
N LEU A 78 -8.70 7.68 -0.58
CA LEU A 78 -8.53 7.16 0.79
C LEU A 78 -9.07 8.11 1.85
N ASN A 79 -8.91 9.43 1.67
CA ASN A 79 -9.50 10.42 2.57
C ASN A 79 -11.03 10.29 2.67
N THR A 80 -11.73 9.89 1.61
CA THR A 80 -13.20 9.69 1.64
C THR A 80 -13.65 8.46 2.43
N MET A 81 -12.72 7.60 2.84
CA MET A 81 -12.98 6.36 3.58
C MET A 81 -12.86 6.54 5.10
N ASP A 82 -12.35 7.69 5.55
CA ASP A 82 -12.12 8.04 6.95
C ASP A 82 -11.32 6.98 7.75
N PRO A 83 -10.12 6.56 7.30
CA PRO A 83 -9.29 5.65 8.08
C PRO A 83 -8.86 6.33 9.39
N LEU A 84 -8.78 5.56 10.48
CA LEU A 84 -8.33 6.05 11.78
C LEU A 84 -6.86 6.49 11.77
N ALA A 85 -6.05 5.75 11.02
CA ALA A 85 -4.62 5.95 10.83
C ALA A 85 -4.13 5.05 9.68
N SER A 86 -2.94 5.37 9.16
CA SER A 86 -2.13 4.46 8.36
C SER A 86 -0.80 4.18 9.08
N THR A 87 -0.23 2.98 8.99
CA THR A 87 1.24 2.90 9.11
C THR A 87 1.88 3.60 7.92
N ILE A 88 3.10 4.09 8.10
CA ILE A 88 3.97 4.35 6.97
C ILE A 88 4.47 3.02 6.42
N GLY A 89 4.46 2.85 5.11
CA GLY A 89 5.18 1.83 4.37
C GLY A 89 6.38 2.41 3.63
N ASN A 90 7.18 1.57 2.97
CA ASN A 90 8.35 2.08 2.25
C ASN A 90 7.95 3.00 1.10
N HIS A 91 6.90 2.69 0.37
CA HIS A 91 6.51 3.44 -0.82
C HIS A 91 5.91 4.82 -0.56
N GLU A 92 5.51 5.11 0.69
CA GLU A 92 5.21 6.49 1.09
C GLU A 92 6.41 7.43 0.91
N LEU A 93 7.64 6.90 0.82
CA LEU A 93 8.88 7.64 0.66
C LEU A 93 9.45 7.63 -0.77
N ASP A 94 8.79 7.03 -1.76
CA ASP A 94 9.28 6.95 -3.16
C ASP A 94 9.62 8.32 -3.76
N MET A 95 8.79 9.33 -3.45
CA MET A 95 9.02 10.72 -3.89
C MET A 95 9.89 11.53 -2.92
N GLY A 96 10.45 10.88 -1.90
CA GLY A 96 11.31 11.45 -0.87
C GLY A 96 10.56 12.00 0.34
N GLN A 97 11.30 12.13 1.46
CA GLN A 97 10.76 12.62 2.74
C GLN A 97 10.09 13.99 2.65
N ALA A 98 10.56 14.89 1.78
CA ALA A 98 9.97 16.21 1.62
C ALA A 98 8.53 16.14 1.08
N VAL A 99 8.29 15.27 0.10
CA VAL A 99 6.95 15.06 -0.48
C VAL A 99 6.04 14.37 0.53
N PHE A 100 6.53 13.34 1.22
CA PHE A 100 5.79 12.71 2.32
C PHE A 100 5.33 13.76 3.35
N LYS A 101 6.25 14.61 3.82
CA LYS A 101 5.96 15.68 4.79
C LYS A 101 4.90 16.65 4.27
N GLN A 102 4.99 17.07 3.01
CA GLN A 102 4.01 17.95 2.36
C GLN A 102 2.60 17.34 2.29
N ARG A 103 2.49 16.01 2.11
CA ARG A 103 1.20 15.30 2.18
C ARG A 103 0.65 15.22 3.59
N VAL A 104 1.50 15.13 4.60
CA VAL A 104 1.06 15.07 6.01
C VAL A 104 0.64 16.45 6.51
N ASP A 105 1.49 17.47 6.33
CA ASP A 105 1.28 18.80 6.89
C ASP A 105 0.45 19.74 5.99
N GLY A 106 0.23 19.37 4.72
CA GLY A 106 -0.52 20.16 3.76
C GLY A 106 0.21 21.44 3.31
N SER A 107 1.54 21.51 3.45
CA SER A 107 2.34 22.71 3.15
C SER A 107 2.50 23.02 1.65
N ASN A 108 2.14 22.09 0.76
CA ASN A 108 2.17 22.28 -0.69
C ASN A 108 0.87 21.78 -1.38
N PRO A 109 -0.29 22.40 -1.10
CA PRO A 109 -1.58 21.93 -1.59
C PRO A 109 -1.79 22.18 -3.10
N SER A 110 -0.95 23.02 -3.72
CA SER A 110 -0.95 23.21 -5.18
C SER A 110 -0.41 21.99 -5.93
N GLU A 111 0.35 21.13 -5.27
CA GLU A 111 1.01 19.99 -5.90
C GLU A 111 0.58 18.65 -5.29
N PHE A 112 0.31 18.61 -3.98
CA PHE A 112 0.03 17.38 -3.26
C PHE A 112 -1.26 17.46 -2.47
N VAL A 113 -2.10 16.43 -2.61
CA VAL A 113 -3.27 16.24 -1.76
C VAL A 113 -2.82 15.87 -0.36
N GLN A 114 -3.32 16.60 0.64
CA GLN A 114 -3.05 16.32 2.04
C GLN A 114 -3.80 15.04 2.49
N ALA A 115 -3.12 14.16 3.22
CA ALA A 115 -3.75 13.05 3.91
C ALA A 115 -4.52 13.56 5.14
N THR A 116 -5.79 13.16 5.29
CA THR A 116 -6.63 13.58 6.43
C THR A 116 -6.61 12.59 7.59
N PHE A 117 -5.68 11.64 7.55
CA PHE A 117 -5.44 10.62 8.58
C PHE A 117 -3.97 10.66 9.01
N PRO A 118 -3.68 10.35 10.29
CA PRO A 118 -2.30 10.33 10.77
C PRO A 118 -1.54 9.13 10.22
N TYR A 119 -0.26 9.33 9.92
CA TYR A 119 0.68 8.24 9.71
C TYR A 119 1.33 7.82 11.02
N LEU A 120 1.54 6.52 11.19
CA LEU A 120 2.13 5.90 12.37
C LEU A 120 3.43 5.18 12.01
N GLY A 121 4.43 5.28 12.88
CA GLY A 121 5.76 4.70 12.68
C GLY A 121 6.59 4.75 13.96
N ALA A 122 6.13 4.04 15.00
CA ALA A 122 6.68 4.07 16.36
C ALA A 122 8.16 3.68 16.45
N ASN A 123 8.67 2.93 15.47
CA ASN A 123 10.05 2.47 15.41
C ASN A 123 10.93 3.34 14.49
N ILE A 124 10.41 4.47 13.98
CA ILE A 124 11.14 5.42 13.14
C ILE A 124 11.46 6.68 13.94
N GLU A 125 12.74 6.96 14.08
CA GLU A 125 13.24 8.20 14.68
C GLU A 125 13.74 9.16 13.61
N GLY A 126 13.72 10.46 13.89
CA GLY A 126 14.32 11.48 13.01
C GLY A 126 13.39 12.12 11.98
N MET A 127 12.14 11.65 11.85
CA MET A 127 11.18 12.25 10.89
C MET A 127 10.83 13.71 11.27
N GLY A 128 10.86 14.04 12.56
CA GLY A 128 10.65 15.38 13.09
C GLY A 128 9.18 15.73 13.30
N THR A 129 8.91 17.02 13.46
CA THR A 129 7.58 17.58 13.74
C THR A 129 7.24 18.73 12.79
N TYR A 130 5.97 19.08 12.72
CA TYR A 130 5.45 20.24 12.00
C TYR A 130 4.48 21.05 12.87
N GLY A 131 4.21 22.28 12.45
CA GLY A 131 3.35 23.22 13.19
C GLY A 131 3.78 23.36 14.65
N ASP A 132 2.82 23.18 15.56
CA ASP A 132 3.00 23.30 17.01
C ASP A 132 3.61 22.03 17.65
N GLY A 133 4.57 21.40 16.98
CA GLY A 133 5.24 20.20 17.47
C GLY A 133 4.49 18.89 17.21
N THR A 134 3.56 18.87 16.26
CA THR A 134 2.87 17.64 15.86
C THR A 134 3.86 16.73 15.13
N PRO A 135 4.04 15.47 15.53
CA PRO A 135 4.96 14.58 14.85
C PRO A 135 4.44 14.20 13.46
N TYR A 136 5.34 14.10 12.48
CA TYR A 136 4.98 13.58 11.15
C TYR A 136 4.57 12.10 11.21
N LEU A 137 5.09 11.36 12.19
CA LEU A 137 4.75 9.97 12.48
C LEU A 137 4.38 9.84 13.96
N GLY A 138 3.15 9.43 14.25
CA GLY A 138 2.76 9.07 15.60
C GLY A 138 3.20 7.65 15.96
N ASP A 139 3.30 7.33 17.24
CA ASP A 139 3.57 5.96 17.67
C ASP A 139 2.31 5.08 17.55
N TYR A 140 1.18 5.64 17.97
CA TYR A 140 -0.10 4.94 18.00
C TYR A 140 -1.28 5.90 17.90
N LYS A 141 -2.45 5.34 17.55
CA LYS A 141 -3.76 6.01 17.59
C LYS A 141 -4.68 5.29 18.56
N VAL A 142 -5.26 6.01 19.53
CA VAL A 142 -6.34 5.46 20.37
C VAL A 142 -7.69 5.84 19.77
N TRP A 143 -8.55 4.84 19.57
CA TRP A 143 -9.95 4.99 19.20
C TRP A 143 -10.84 4.49 20.33
N THR A 144 -11.88 5.25 20.65
CA THR A 144 -12.93 4.80 21.57
C THR A 144 -14.14 4.39 20.75
N SER A 145 -14.50 3.10 20.81
CA SER A 145 -15.67 2.58 20.11
C SER A 145 -16.96 3.18 20.68
N PRO A 146 -18.09 3.14 19.94
CA PRO A 146 -19.40 3.53 20.48
C PRO A 146 -19.82 2.76 21.73
N SER A 147 -19.34 1.53 21.93
CA SER A 147 -19.53 0.76 23.18
C SER A 147 -18.57 1.16 24.31
N GLY A 148 -17.71 2.16 24.10
CA GLY A 148 -16.77 2.70 25.09
C GLY A 148 -15.49 1.88 25.26
N MET A 149 -15.15 0.98 24.33
CA MET A 149 -13.86 0.25 24.35
C MET A 149 -12.75 1.13 23.79
N LYS A 150 -11.60 1.21 24.48
CA LYS A 150 -10.42 1.92 24.00
C LYS A 150 -9.50 0.94 23.28
N VAL A 151 -9.37 1.12 21.98
CA VAL A 151 -8.49 0.33 21.11
C VAL A 151 -7.29 1.20 20.72
N ALA A 152 -6.09 0.76 21.06
CA ALA A 152 -4.86 1.39 20.58
C ALA A 152 -4.34 0.65 19.35
N PHE A 153 -4.04 1.41 18.31
CA PHE A 153 -3.42 0.96 17.07
C PHE A 153 -1.98 1.45 17.05
N ILE A 154 -1.02 0.57 17.28
CA ILE A 154 0.42 0.89 17.25
C ILE A 154 0.92 0.67 15.84
N GLY A 155 1.53 1.67 15.22
CA GLY A 155 2.09 1.54 13.89
C GLY A 155 3.60 1.34 13.89
N ALA A 156 4.10 0.42 13.07
CA ALA A 156 5.52 0.19 12.86
C ALA A 156 5.78 -0.31 11.42
N ILE A 157 7.04 -0.29 11.01
CA ILE A 157 7.50 -0.78 9.69
C ILE A 157 8.71 -1.70 9.87
N ALA A 158 8.98 -2.58 8.91
CA ALA A 158 10.19 -3.39 8.85
C ALA A 158 11.48 -2.58 9.08
N GLN A 159 12.48 -3.21 9.72
CA GLN A 159 13.74 -2.54 10.05
C GLN A 159 14.65 -2.31 8.82
N ASP A 160 14.46 -3.10 7.76
CA ASP A 160 15.31 -3.15 6.58
C ASP A 160 14.87 -2.21 5.44
N VAL A 161 13.88 -1.35 5.68
CA VAL A 161 13.40 -0.29 4.75
C VAL A 161 14.54 0.49 4.07
N PRO A 162 15.66 0.85 4.72
CA PRO A 162 16.76 1.53 4.03
C PRO A 162 17.36 0.76 2.84
N TYR A 163 17.17 -0.57 2.77
CA TYR A 163 17.61 -1.42 1.65
C TYR A 163 16.54 -1.59 0.57
N LYS A 164 15.31 -1.16 0.81
CA LYS A 164 14.18 -1.22 -0.12
C LYS A 164 14.02 0.06 -0.96
N LEU A 165 14.65 1.15 -0.52
CA LEU A 165 14.52 2.47 -1.14
C LEU A 165 15.82 2.94 -1.78
N SER A 166 15.72 3.87 -2.72
CA SER A 166 16.89 4.49 -3.35
C SER A 166 17.84 5.09 -2.29
N PRO A 167 19.17 4.96 -2.45
CA PRO A 167 20.15 5.49 -1.50
C PRO A 167 19.89 6.97 -1.16
N GLY A 168 19.87 7.28 0.14
CA GLY A 168 19.67 8.64 0.66
C GLY A 168 18.21 9.00 0.93
N THR A 169 17.22 8.23 0.46
CA THR A 169 15.78 8.47 0.72
C THR A 169 15.48 8.50 2.22
N THR A 170 16.13 7.63 2.99
CA THR A 170 15.98 7.52 4.46
C THR A 170 17.04 8.27 5.26
N ALA A 171 17.82 9.16 4.63
CA ALA A 171 18.88 9.89 5.31
C ALA A 171 18.34 10.65 6.54
N GLY A 172 19.03 10.49 7.67
CA GLY A 172 18.64 11.09 8.95
C GLY A 172 17.57 10.33 9.73
N LEU A 173 17.00 9.25 9.17
CA LEU A 173 16.06 8.38 9.87
C LEU A 173 16.77 7.19 10.51
N THR A 174 16.30 6.75 11.67
CA THR A 174 16.75 5.50 12.33
C THR A 174 15.57 4.56 12.47
N PHE A 175 15.73 3.33 11.99
CA PHE A 175 14.74 2.26 12.08
C PHE A 175 15.17 1.29 13.18
N THR A 176 14.41 1.29 14.27
CA THR A 176 14.63 0.40 15.42
C THR A 176 13.83 -0.90 15.25
N ASP A 177 14.11 -1.90 16.10
CA ASP A 177 13.36 -3.17 16.09
C ASP A 177 11.86 -2.92 16.31
N PRO A 178 11.00 -3.18 15.29
CA PRO A 178 9.59 -2.90 15.38
C PRO A 178 8.89 -3.74 16.45
N ILE A 179 9.29 -5.00 16.63
CA ILE A 179 8.66 -5.92 17.59
C ILE A 179 8.99 -5.50 19.02
N ALA A 180 10.25 -5.15 19.28
CA ALA A 180 10.64 -4.65 20.60
C ALA A 180 9.84 -3.38 20.96
N ARG A 181 9.67 -2.46 20.00
CA ARG A 181 8.91 -1.22 20.20
C ARG A 181 7.41 -1.48 20.42
N ILE A 182 6.79 -2.31 19.57
CA ILE A 182 5.38 -2.72 19.70
C ILE A 182 5.12 -3.34 21.08
N ASN A 183 5.96 -4.30 21.49
CA ASN A 183 5.78 -5.01 22.76
C ASN A 183 5.89 -4.09 23.97
N SER A 184 6.85 -3.15 23.95
CA SER A 184 6.99 -2.15 25.00
C SER A 184 5.77 -1.24 25.10
N LEU A 185 5.30 -0.71 23.97
CA LEU A 185 4.14 0.19 23.93
C LEU A 185 2.86 -0.53 24.33
N ALA A 186 2.64 -1.76 23.86
CA ALA A 186 1.47 -2.56 24.20
C ALA A 186 1.36 -2.78 25.73
N ALA A 187 2.47 -3.15 26.37
CA ALA A 187 2.53 -3.33 27.82
C ALA A 187 2.25 -2.02 28.58
N GLU A 188 2.81 -0.89 28.12
CA GLU A 188 2.57 0.44 28.70
C GLU A 188 1.09 0.85 28.57
N LEU A 189 0.52 0.71 27.38
CA LEU A 189 -0.86 1.12 27.08
C LEU A 189 -1.89 0.32 27.87
N LYS A 190 -1.67 -0.99 28.04
CA LYS A 190 -2.54 -1.87 28.84
C LYS A 190 -2.37 -1.61 30.34
N SER A 191 -1.14 -1.48 30.85
CA SER A 191 -0.88 -1.29 32.28
C SER A 191 -1.28 0.09 32.81
N SER A 192 -1.16 1.14 31.99
CA SER A 192 -1.64 2.49 32.30
C SER A 192 -3.17 2.61 32.21
N GLY A 193 -3.85 1.62 31.62
CA GLY A 193 -5.28 1.69 31.32
C GLY A 193 -5.62 2.63 30.17
N THR A 194 -4.64 3.04 29.36
CA THR A 194 -4.87 3.86 28.15
C THR A 194 -5.66 3.07 27.10
N ALA A 195 -5.42 1.76 26.99
CA ALA A 195 -6.11 0.88 26.06
C ALA A 195 -6.62 -0.39 26.75
N ASP A 196 -7.82 -0.83 26.37
CA ASP A 196 -8.35 -2.14 26.72
C ASP A 196 -7.91 -3.21 25.72
N VAL A 197 -7.76 -2.80 24.44
CA VAL A 197 -7.35 -3.63 23.31
C VAL A 197 -6.17 -2.98 22.61
N VAL A 198 -5.16 -3.75 22.20
CA VAL A 198 -4.01 -3.27 21.43
C VAL A 198 -3.92 -4.05 20.11
N ILE A 199 -3.87 -3.32 19.00
CA ILE A 199 -3.63 -3.84 17.66
C ILE A 199 -2.28 -3.33 17.20
N ALA A 200 -1.39 -4.24 16.80
CA ALA A 200 -0.15 -3.91 16.12
C ALA A 200 -0.42 -3.84 14.61
N MET A 201 -0.21 -2.68 14.01
CA MET A 201 -0.16 -2.47 12.57
C MET A 201 1.31 -2.45 12.18
N LEU A 202 1.74 -3.40 11.37
CA LEU A 202 3.12 -3.61 11.01
C LEU A 202 3.23 -3.74 9.50
N ASP A 203 3.88 -2.78 8.86
CA ASP A 203 4.26 -2.91 7.45
C ASP A 203 5.51 -3.81 7.34
N ASP A 204 5.26 -5.11 7.47
CA ASP A 204 6.18 -6.25 7.38
C ASP A 204 5.33 -7.54 7.29
N ASP A 205 5.96 -8.67 6.99
CA ASP A 205 5.33 -9.98 6.92
C ASP A 205 4.70 -10.37 8.29
N VAL A 206 3.37 -10.46 8.33
CA VAL A 206 2.63 -10.90 9.52
C VAL A 206 2.98 -12.34 9.93
N LYS A 207 3.20 -13.26 8.98
CA LYS A 207 3.56 -14.66 9.27
C LYS A 207 4.89 -14.74 10.01
N ASN A 208 5.89 -13.98 9.55
CA ASN A 208 7.22 -13.97 10.16
C ASN A 208 7.23 -13.32 11.55
N ASN A 209 6.25 -12.47 11.85
CA ASN A 209 6.21 -11.68 13.08
C ASN A 209 5.14 -12.13 14.09
N TYR A 210 4.19 -12.97 13.70
CA TYR A 210 3.11 -13.48 14.53
C TYR A 210 3.60 -14.13 15.84
N THR A 211 4.68 -14.91 15.77
CA THR A 211 5.24 -15.60 16.95
C THR A 211 6.10 -14.70 17.85
N LYS A 212 6.43 -13.49 17.38
CA LYS A 212 7.34 -12.56 18.06
C LYS A 212 6.61 -11.47 18.86
N VAL A 213 5.35 -11.19 18.54
CA VAL A 213 4.55 -10.22 19.28
C VAL A 213 4.19 -10.75 20.68
N GLY A 214 4.17 -9.83 21.64
CA GLY A 214 4.01 -10.11 23.06
C GLY A 214 2.55 -10.32 23.48
N LYS A 215 2.38 -10.84 24.70
CA LYS A 215 1.08 -11.21 25.30
C LYS A 215 0.05 -10.07 25.41
N ASP A 216 0.49 -8.82 25.32
CA ASP A 216 -0.34 -7.63 25.50
C ASP A 216 -0.91 -7.09 24.17
N VAL A 217 -0.52 -7.70 23.04
CA VAL A 217 -1.07 -7.44 21.71
C VAL A 217 -2.24 -8.41 21.46
N ASP A 218 -3.41 -7.88 21.12
CA ASP A 218 -4.63 -8.66 20.87
C ASP A 218 -4.84 -8.96 19.37
N GLY A 219 -4.25 -8.16 18.48
CA GLY A 219 -4.29 -8.38 17.04
C GLY A 219 -3.05 -7.86 16.32
N LEU A 220 -2.66 -8.53 15.23
CA LEU A 220 -1.55 -8.17 14.37
C LEU A 220 -2.06 -8.01 12.92
N MET A 221 -1.77 -6.86 12.34
CA MET A 221 -2.15 -6.47 10.98
C MET A 221 -0.86 -6.25 10.18
N GLY A 222 -0.68 -6.97 9.06
CA GLY A 222 0.55 -7.01 8.27
C GLY A 222 0.42 -6.49 6.84
N GLY A 223 1.55 -6.13 6.23
CA GLY A 223 1.69 -5.57 4.88
C GLY A 223 2.96 -6.03 4.14
N ASP A 224 3.44 -5.22 3.19
CA ASP A 224 4.69 -5.30 2.42
C ASP A 224 4.84 -6.51 1.47
N THR A 225 4.45 -7.70 1.89
CA THR A 225 4.71 -8.94 1.13
C THR A 225 3.73 -9.21 -0.01
N HIS A 226 2.62 -8.47 -0.07
CA HIS A 226 1.46 -8.70 -0.96
C HIS A 226 0.78 -10.06 -0.77
N VAL A 227 1.13 -10.81 0.28
CA VAL A 227 0.56 -12.13 0.54
C VAL A 227 -0.65 -11.98 1.47
N PRO A 228 -1.84 -12.44 1.06
CA PRO A 228 -2.98 -12.47 1.96
C PRO A 228 -2.78 -13.55 3.03
N TYR A 229 -3.00 -13.19 4.29
CA TYR A 229 -2.86 -14.07 5.43
C TYR A 229 -4.08 -13.97 6.36
N GLU A 230 -4.49 -15.11 6.91
CA GLU A 230 -5.53 -15.25 7.93
C GLU A 230 -5.02 -16.24 8.99
N PHE A 231 -4.66 -15.72 10.16
CA PHE A 231 -4.12 -16.48 11.29
C PHE A 231 -4.96 -16.23 12.54
N ASP A 232 -5.56 -17.27 13.10
CA ASP A 232 -6.26 -17.21 14.36
C ASP A 232 -6.37 -18.61 14.99
N HIS A 233 -6.85 -18.69 16.22
CA HIS A 233 -7.00 -19.95 16.94
C HIS A 233 -8.40 -20.57 16.82
N VAL A 234 -9.27 -20.04 15.93
CA VAL A 234 -10.67 -20.44 15.82
C VAL A 234 -10.94 -21.14 14.50
N ASN A 235 -10.67 -20.48 13.37
CA ASN A 235 -11.01 -20.94 12.02
C ASN A 235 -9.90 -20.74 10.98
N SER A 236 -8.65 -20.51 11.39
CA SER A 236 -7.57 -20.29 10.43
C SER A 236 -7.04 -21.55 9.74
N VAL A 237 -6.43 -21.33 8.56
CA VAL A 237 -5.76 -22.36 7.77
C VAL A 237 -4.41 -22.75 8.40
N GLU A 238 -3.78 -21.84 9.16
CA GLU A 238 -2.49 -22.02 9.82
C GLU A 238 -2.54 -21.46 11.26
N SER A 239 -2.18 -22.28 12.27
CA SER A 239 -2.07 -21.85 13.66
C SER A 239 -0.62 -21.87 14.14
N PHE A 240 -0.15 -20.77 14.74
CA PHE A 240 1.17 -20.67 15.36
C PHE A 240 1.05 -20.44 16.87
N GLU A 241 2.04 -20.91 17.63
CA GLU A 241 2.17 -20.57 19.06
C GLU A 241 2.48 -19.07 19.20
N SER A 242 1.69 -18.36 19.99
CA SER A 242 1.86 -16.93 20.25
C SER A 242 1.84 -16.66 21.76
N ALA A 243 2.45 -15.55 22.18
CA ALA A 243 2.49 -15.18 23.60
C ALA A 243 1.09 -14.81 24.14
N ASN A 244 0.18 -14.35 23.27
CA ASN A 244 -1.24 -14.19 23.57
C ASN A 244 -2.03 -15.32 22.88
N PRO A 245 -2.57 -16.31 23.61
CA PRO A 245 -3.25 -17.47 23.01
C PRO A 245 -4.57 -17.12 22.29
N ARG A 246 -4.92 -15.84 22.19
CA ARG A 246 -6.07 -15.30 21.45
C ARG A 246 -5.66 -14.28 20.40
N LEU A 247 -4.38 -14.21 20.03
CA LEU A 247 -3.94 -13.32 18.96
C LEU A 247 -4.68 -13.67 17.65
N ALA A 248 -5.08 -12.66 16.91
CA ALA A 248 -5.48 -12.78 15.50
C ALA A 248 -4.48 -12.02 14.62
N GLY A 249 -4.11 -12.60 13.49
CA GLY A 249 -3.17 -12.08 12.50
C GLY A 249 -3.85 -11.98 11.14
N ILE A 250 -3.72 -10.83 10.47
CA ILE A 250 -4.32 -10.61 9.14
C ILE A 250 -3.36 -9.83 8.26
N ALA A 251 -3.30 -10.15 6.97
CA ALA A 251 -2.81 -9.26 5.92
C ALA A 251 -3.78 -9.36 4.74
N SER A 252 -4.23 -8.22 4.20
CA SER A 252 -5.29 -8.22 3.20
C SER A 252 -4.83 -8.63 1.79
N GLY A 253 -3.55 -8.90 1.58
CA GLY A 253 -2.98 -9.07 0.24
C GLY A 253 -2.49 -7.73 -0.30
N SER A 254 -2.94 -7.35 -1.50
CA SER A 254 -2.58 -6.07 -2.11
C SER A 254 -3.65 -5.59 -3.08
N TYR A 255 -3.53 -4.34 -3.54
CA TYR A 255 -4.30 -3.81 -4.66
C TYR A 255 -5.82 -3.85 -4.49
N THR A 256 -6.32 -3.93 -3.25
CA THR A 256 -7.75 -4.16 -2.94
C THR A 256 -8.28 -5.54 -3.34
N ASP A 257 -7.42 -6.56 -3.41
CA ASP A 257 -7.80 -7.94 -3.73
C ASP A 257 -8.60 -8.64 -2.61
N ASN A 258 -8.40 -8.21 -1.37
CA ASN A 258 -9.25 -8.51 -0.22
C ASN A 258 -9.37 -7.30 0.70
N LEU A 259 -10.37 -7.35 1.59
CA LEU A 259 -10.48 -6.51 2.78
C LEU A 259 -10.21 -7.38 4.00
N GLY A 260 -9.23 -7.00 4.83
CA GLY A 260 -8.94 -7.70 6.07
C GLY A 260 -9.87 -7.29 7.20
N LEU A 261 -10.23 -8.22 8.08
CA LEU A 261 -11.02 -7.97 9.27
C LEU A 261 -10.47 -8.77 10.46
N ILE A 262 -10.16 -8.10 11.56
CA ILE A 262 -10.06 -8.74 12.87
C ILE A 262 -11.36 -8.49 13.64
N ARG A 263 -12.07 -9.57 13.98
CA ARG A 263 -13.28 -9.53 14.81
C ARG A 263 -12.95 -9.96 16.22
N LEU A 264 -13.18 -9.08 17.19
CA LEU A 264 -12.94 -9.37 18.60
C LEU A 264 -14.27 -9.53 19.35
N THR A 265 -14.38 -10.58 20.14
CA THR A 265 -15.48 -10.75 21.11
C THR A 265 -14.98 -10.43 22.51
N ILE A 266 -15.62 -9.48 23.18
CA ILE A 266 -15.18 -8.92 24.46
C ILE A 266 -16.24 -9.13 25.53
N ASP A 267 -15.80 -9.60 26.70
CA ASP A 267 -16.64 -9.67 27.89
C ASP A 267 -16.88 -8.25 28.44
N PRO A 268 -18.13 -7.76 28.49
CA PRO A 268 -18.44 -6.39 28.91
C PRO A 268 -18.13 -6.14 30.39
N ALA A 269 -18.09 -7.17 31.25
CA ALA A 269 -17.81 -7.01 32.67
C ALA A 269 -16.30 -6.87 32.95
N THR A 270 -15.49 -7.71 32.29
CA THR A 270 -14.03 -7.71 32.49
C THR A 270 -13.29 -6.82 31.48
N ARG A 271 -13.95 -6.42 30.39
CA ARG A 271 -13.40 -5.68 29.25
C ARG A 271 -12.25 -6.42 28.55
N LYS A 272 -12.19 -7.74 28.70
CA LYS A 272 -11.13 -8.59 28.11
C LYS A 272 -11.62 -9.28 26.85
N VAL A 273 -10.70 -9.45 25.90
CA VAL A 273 -10.91 -10.27 24.69
C VAL A 273 -11.10 -11.73 25.09
N THR A 274 -12.18 -12.32 24.60
CA THR A 274 -12.58 -13.72 24.86
C THR A 274 -12.38 -14.60 23.63
N SER A 275 -12.58 -14.07 22.43
CA SER A 275 -12.09 -14.64 21.16
C SER A 275 -11.66 -13.53 20.19
N ALA A 276 -10.81 -13.90 19.24
CA ALA A 276 -10.39 -13.08 18.13
C ALA A 276 -10.41 -13.95 16.87
N ASP A 277 -11.08 -13.48 15.84
CA ASP A 277 -11.17 -14.13 14.53
C ASP A 277 -10.53 -13.21 13.48
N SER A 278 -9.85 -13.79 12.50
CA SER A 278 -9.34 -13.11 11.31
C SER A 278 -10.19 -13.52 10.10
N ILE A 279 -10.57 -12.58 9.24
CA ILE A 279 -11.42 -12.85 8.08
C ILE A 279 -10.88 -12.07 6.88
N LEU A 280 -10.61 -12.76 5.78
CA LEU A 280 -10.40 -12.15 4.46
C LEU A 280 -11.72 -12.08 3.70
N ILE A 281 -12.12 -10.86 3.32
CA ILE A 281 -13.31 -10.62 2.49
C ILE A 281 -12.84 -10.38 1.05
N PRO A 282 -13.06 -11.30 0.11
CA PRO A 282 -12.49 -11.19 -1.24
C PRO A 282 -13.07 -10.00 -2.02
N ALA A 283 -12.30 -9.45 -2.95
CA ALA A 283 -12.72 -8.33 -3.81
C ALA A 283 -14.07 -8.56 -4.50
N ALA A 284 -14.35 -9.79 -4.92
CA ALA A 284 -15.62 -10.15 -5.55
C ALA A 284 -16.83 -10.08 -4.61
N GLU A 285 -16.62 -10.25 -3.30
CA GLU A 285 -17.66 -10.04 -2.29
C GLU A 285 -17.83 -8.55 -2.00
N VAL A 286 -16.73 -7.82 -1.80
CA VAL A 286 -16.74 -6.36 -1.59
C VAL A 286 -17.48 -5.64 -2.73
N ALA A 287 -17.16 -6.00 -3.97
CA ALA A 287 -17.73 -5.39 -5.18
C ALA A 287 -19.26 -5.56 -5.31
N GLN A 288 -19.88 -6.52 -4.61
CA GLN A 288 -21.34 -6.67 -4.59
C GLN A 288 -22.04 -5.49 -3.90
N CYS A 289 -21.32 -4.69 -3.13
CA CYS A 289 -21.88 -3.47 -2.54
C CYS A 289 -22.27 -2.43 -3.59
N GLY A 290 -21.61 -2.42 -4.75
CA GLY A 290 -21.62 -1.31 -5.69
C GLY A 290 -20.47 -0.35 -5.41
N ALA A 291 -20.63 0.94 -5.70
CA ALA A 291 -19.59 1.96 -5.55
C ALA A 291 -20.11 3.13 -4.71
N ASP A 292 -19.26 3.65 -3.83
CA ASP A 292 -19.49 4.94 -3.20
C ASP A 292 -19.35 6.08 -4.21
N ALA A 293 -20.34 6.98 -4.28
CA ALA A 293 -20.41 7.99 -5.33
C ALA A 293 -19.30 9.04 -5.24
N ASP A 294 -18.93 9.45 -4.03
CA ASP A 294 -17.90 10.48 -3.82
C ASP A 294 -16.51 9.93 -4.15
N THR A 295 -16.22 8.71 -3.70
CA THR A 295 -14.98 8.01 -4.07
C THR A 295 -14.93 7.72 -5.58
N GLN A 296 -16.06 7.31 -6.19
CA GLN A 296 -16.13 7.05 -7.63
C GLN A 296 -15.84 8.31 -8.45
N ALA A 297 -16.35 9.47 -8.04
CA ALA A 297 -16.09 10.73 -8.72
C ALA A 297 -14.58 11.08 -8.76
N ILE A 298 -13.83 10.75 -7.70
CA ILE A 298 -12.38 10.92 -7.65
C ILE A 298 -11.68 9.99 -8.64
N VAL A 299 -12.10 8.72 -8.68
CA VAL A 299 -11.55 7.72 -9.61
C VAL A 299 -11.84 8.08 -11.07
N ASP A 300 -13.05 8.53 -11.38
CA ASP A 300 -13.44 8.96 -12.73
C ASP A 300 -12.63 10.20 -13.17
N LYS A 301 -12.42 11.15 -12.25
CA LYS A 301 -11.56 12.30 -12.49
C LYS A 301 -10.11 11.88 -12.72
N ALA A 302 -9.57 10.95 -11.94
CA ALA A 302 -8.23 10.40 -12.14
C ALA A 302 -8.07 9.78 -13.53
N ALA A 303 -9.08 9.03 -13.99
CA ALA A 303 -9.07 8.41 -15.32
C ALA A 303 -9.09 9.45 -16.45
N ALA A 304 -9.74 10.60 -16.25
CA ALA A 304 -9.72 11.70 -17.21
C ALA A 304 -8.39 12.46 -17.18
N ASP A 305 -7.91 12.83 -15.98
CA ASP A 305 -6.70 13.62 -15.79
C ASP A 305 -5.44 12.85 -16.21
N SER A 306 -5.37 11.54 -15.96
CA SER A 306 -4.22 10.70 -16.36
C SER A 306 -4.05 10.66 -17.87
N LYS A 307 -5.15 10.65 -18.65
CA LYS A 307 -5.09 10.77 -20.12
C LYS A 307 -4.50 12.10 -20.56
N GLU A 308 -4.78 13.19 -19.85
CA GLU A 308 -4.20 14.49 -20.15
C GLU A 308 -2.72 14.54 -19.78
N ALA A 309 -2.36 14.07 -18.57
CA ALA A 309 -0.98 13.96 -18.12
C ALA A 309 -0.12 13.13 -19.08
N GLY A 310 -0.74 12.11 -19.72
CA GLY A 310 -0.12 11.28 -20.73
C GLY A 310 0.33 11.98 -21.99
N LYS A 311 -0.28 13.10 -22.35
CA LYS A 311 0.10 13.88 -23.54
C LYS A 311 1.41 14.64 -23.36
N ARG A 312 1.94 14.70 -22.14
CA ARG A 312 3.22 15.34 -21.86
C ARG A 312 4.32 14.73 -22.72
N VAL A 313 4.92 15.55 -23.56
CA VAL A 313 6.07 15.17 -24.39
C VAL A 313 7.28 14.99 -23.48
N VAL A 314 7.91 13.81 -23.57
CA VAL A 314 9.13 13.44 -22.83
C VAL A 314 10.36 13.41 -23.72
N ALA A 315 10.19 13.27 -25.03
CA ALA A 315 11.27 13.31 -26.00
C ALA A 315 10.80 13.81 -27.36
N THR A 316 11.70 14.37 -28.16
CA THR A 316 11.42 14.94 -29.50
C THR A 316 12.49 14.55 -30.49
N GLY A 317 12.16 14.50 -31.79
CA GLY A 317 13.11 14.28 -32.88
C GLY A 317 13.37 12.81 -33.21
N TYR A 318 12.50 11.92 -32.76
CA TYR A 318 12.57 10.48 -33.05
C TYR A 318 11.67 10.15 -34.22
N THR A 319 12.23 9.61 -35.31
CA THR A 319 11.46 9.25 -36.51
C THR A 319 11.28 7.74 -36.66
N GLU A 320 11.98 6.93 -35.86
CA GLU A 320 11.95 5.47 -35.94
C GLU A 320 11.47 4.86 -34.60
N PRO A 321 10.69 3.76 -34.65
CA PRO A 321 10.22 3.06 -33.46
C PRO A 321 11.33 2.23 -32.80
N PHE A 322 11.33 2.19 -31.46
CA PHE A 322 12.08 1.19 -30.72
C PHE A 322 11.22 -0.06 -30.58
N ARG A 323 11.71 -1.17 -31.13
CA ARG A 323 10.95 -2.41 -31.28
C ARG A 323 11.35 -3.41 -30.21
N ARG A 324 10.38 -4.16 -29.70
CA ARG A 324 10.62 -5.43 -29.02
C ARG A 324 11.11 -6.47 -30.01
N GLY A 325 11.68 -7.57 -29.52
CA GLY A 325 12.26 -8.62 -30.37
C GLY A 325 11.29 -9.05 -31.49
N VAL A 326 11.74 -8.90 -32.73
CA VAL A 326 10.93 -9.08 -33.95
C VAL A 326 11.15 -10.48 -34.53
N PHE A 327 10.08 -11.25 -34.71
CA PHE A 327 10.12 -12.40 -35.61
C PHE A 327 9.72 -11.95 -37.02
N THR A 328 10.56 -12.27 -38.01
CA THR A 328 10.21 -12.11 -39.43
C THR A 328 9.97 -13.48 -40.02
N THR A 329 8.75 -13.72 -40.50
CA THR A 329 8.40 -14.94 -41.24
C THR A 329 9.21 -15.02 -42.55
N PRO A 330 9.41 -16.22 -43.13
CA PRO A 330 10.05 -16.37 -44.44
C PRO A 330 9.39 -15.55 -45.56
N GLU A 331 8.09 -15.28 -45.44
CA GLU A 331 7.28 -14.48 -46.37
C GLU A 331 7.42 -12.96 -46.15
N GLY A 332 8.22 -12.53 -45.17
CA GLY A 332 8.55 -11.13 -44.90
C GLY A 332 7.61 -10.42 -43.92
N ALA A 333 6.60 -11.10 -43.36
CA ALA A 333 5.76 -10.50 -42.32
C ALA A 333 6.54 -10.40 -41.00
N THR A 334 6.53 -9.21 -40.39
CA THR A 334 7.19 -8.92 -39.11
C THR A 334 6.17 -8.81 -37.98
N ASP A 335 6.48 -9.39 -36.82
CA ASP A 335 5.63 -9.30 -35.63
C ASP A 335 6.47 -8.90 -34.39
N PRO A 336 6.52 -7.61 -34.02
CA PRO A 336 7.28 -7.13 -32.87
C PRO A 336 6.76 -7.66 -31.52
N GLY A 337 7.67 -8.18 -30.71
CA GLY A 337 7.35 -8.77 -29.40
C GLY A 337 6.98 -10.26 -29.45
N SER A 338 6.90 -10.85 -30.63
CA SER A 338 6.64 -12.29 -30.82
C SER A 338 7.86 -13.17 -30.57
N ASN A 339 9.08 -12.62 -30.67
CA ASN A 339 10.31 -13.32 -30.35
C ASN A 339 11.01 -12.70 -29.14
N ARG A 340 11.03 -13.44 -28.03
CA ARG A 340 11.66 -13.02 -26.76
C ARG A 340 13.09 -13.54 -26.58
N GLY A 341 13.61 -14.28 -27.55
CA GLY A 341 14.95 -14.90 -27.51
C GLY A 341 15.99 -14.17 -28.35
N ILE A 342 15.70 -12.96 -28.82
CA ILE A 342 16.61 -12.15 -29.64
C ILE A 342 16.76 -10.76 -29.05
N GLU A 343 17.85 -10.10 -29.41
CA GLU A 343 18.12 -8.70 -29.09
C GLU A 343 17.03 -7.78 -29.66
N SER A 344 16.78 -6.66 -28.97
CA SER A 344 15.72 -5.72 -29.37
C SER A 344 16.12 -4.30 -29.02
N SER A 345 15.94 -3.36 -29.95
CA SER A 345 16.34 -1.96 -29.75
C SER A 345 15.62 -1.29 -28.57
N LEU A 346 14.40 -1.73 -28.25
CA LEU A 346 13.70 -1.27 -27.05
C LEU A 346 14.31 -1.84 -25.76
N GLY A 347 14.71 -3.10 -25.79
CA GLY A 347 15.42 -3.74 -24.67
C GLY A 347 16.74 -3.04 -24.38
N ASP A 348 17.50 -2.71 -25.43
CA ASP A 348 18.76 -1.98 -25.31
C ASP A 348 18.54 -0.59 -24.72
N LEU A 349 17.58 0.18 -25.25
CA LEU A 349 17.22 1.50 -24.74
C LEU A 349 16.87 1.45 -23.24
N VAL A 350 16.02 0.50 -22.84
CA VAL A 350 15.60 0.38 -21.45
C VAL A 350 16.79 -0.05 -20.58
N ALA A 351 17.54 -1.07 -20.98
CA ALA A 351 18.71 -1.54 -20.23
C ALA A 351 19.75 -0.42 -20.03
N ASP A 352 20.04 0.36 -21.07
CA ASP A 352 20.92 1.53 -20.97
C ASP A 352 20.35 2.60 -20.03
N SER A 353 19.05 2.89 -20.12
CA SER A 353 18.39 3.83 -19.21
C SER A 353 18.48 3.38 -17.75
N LEU A 354 18.30 2.09 -17.47
CA LEU A 354 18.43 1.53 -16.13
C LEU A 354 19.88 1.65 -15.63
N ARG A 355 20.86 1.32 -16.48
CA ARG A 355 22.29 1.47 -16.18
C ARG A 355 22.66 2.91 -15.83
N GLU A 356 22.11 3.88 -16.54
CA GLU A 356 22.42 5.30 -16.33
C GLU A 356 21.73 5.91 -15.12
N THR A 357 20.62 5.31 -14.66
CA THR A 357 19.83 5.83 -13.54
C THR A 357 20.43 5.46 -12.19
N ILE A 358 21.11 4.31 -12.08
CA ILE A 358 21.61 3.78 -10.81
C ILE A 358 23.10 4.05 -10.61
N LEU A 359 23.44 4.46 -9.39
CA LEU A 359 24.81 4.52 -8.90
C LEU A 359 25.00 3.49 -7.78
N THR A 360 26.21 2.93 -7.69
CA THR A 360 26.62 2.11 -6.55
C THR A 360 26.59 2.93 -5.25
N PRO A 361 26.60 2.28 -4.06
CA PRO A 361 26.61 3.00 -2.78
C PRO A 361 27.78 3.98 -2.60
N ASP A 362 28.90 3.76 -3.29
CA ASP A 362 30.07 4.67 -3.34
C ASP A 362 30.02 5.70 -4.49
N GLY A 363 28.87 5.83 -5.16
CA GLY A 363 28.58 6.86 -6.15
C GLY A 363 29.14 6.61 -7.56
N LYS A 364 29.42 5.35 -7.92
CA LYS A 364 29.95 4.99 -9.25
C LYS A 364 28.83 4.51 -10.17
N SER A 365 29.02 4.68 -11.47
CA SER A 365 28.12 4.09 -12.48
C SER A 365 28.12 2.57 -12.39
N VAL A 366 26.96 1.96 -12.63
CA VAL A 366 26.84 0.50 -12.78
C VAL A 366 27.27 0.07 -14.18
N ASP A 367 27.86 -1.13 -14.30
CA ASP A 367 28.41 -1.62 -15.56
C ASP A 367 27.35 -2.24 -16.50
N ILE A 368 26.27 -2.78 -15.93
CA ILE A 368 25.27 -3.57 -16.65
C ILE A 368 23.88 -3.14 -16.19
N GLY A 369 23.02 -2.78 -17.15
CA GLY A 369 21.57 -2.73 -16.97
C GLY A 369 20.93 -3.94 -17.65
N MET A 370 19.87 -4.49 -17.06
CA MET A 370 19.17 -5.65 -17.60
C MET A 370 17.67 -5.46 -17.50
N ILE A 371 16.96 -5.86 -18.56
CA ILE A 371 15.50 -5.96 -18.56
C ILE A 371 15.10 -7.29 -19.20
N ASN A 372 14.14 -7.99 -18.60
CA ASN A 372 13.59 -9.19 -19.21
C ASN A 372 12.64 -8.79 -20.35
N ALA A 373 12.72 -9.47 -21.49
CA ALA A 373 11.85 -9.17 -22.65
C ALA A 373 10.34 -9.26 -22.33
N GLY A 374 9.94 -10.03 -21.31
CA GLY A 374 8.55 -10.11 -20.84
C GLY A 374 8.04 -8.85 -20.14
N GLY A 375 8.94 -8.02 -19.60
CA GLY A 375 8.66 -6.73 -18.97
C GLY A 375 8.25 -5.64 -19.97
N LEU A 376 8.63 -5.77 -21.24
CA LEU A 376 8.32 -4.84 -22.32
C LEU A 376 7.01 -5.22 -23.03
N ARG A 377 5.99 -4.37 -22.93
CA ARG A 377 4.60 -4.74 -23.28
C ARG A 377 4.08 -4.10 -24.57
N ALA A 378 4.67 -2.98 -24.96
CA ALA A 378 4.43 -2.33 -26.25
C ALA A 378 5.78 -1.95 -26.89
N ASP A 379 5.77 -1.76 -28.21
CA ASP A 379 6.86 -1.04 -28.88
C ASP A 379 6.75 0.45 -28.54
N LEU A 380 7.89 1.14 -28.45
CA LEU A 380 7.90 2.59 -28.31
C LEU A 380 7.91 3.22 -29.70
N THR A 381 6.73 3.60 -30.18
CA THR A 381 6.56 4.22 -31.50
C THR A 381 6.37 5.73 -31.33
N PRO A 382 7.28 6.59 -31.81
CA PRO A 382 7.06 8.04 -31.82
C PRO A 382 5.80 8.43 -32.59
N ASN A 383 5.21 9.56 -32.22
CA ASN A 383 4.13 10.19 -32.98
C ASN A 383 4.64 10.67 -34.35
N GLU A 384 3.71 10.97 -35.27
CA GLU A 384 4.04 11.45 -36.62
C GLU A 384 4.89 12.74 -36.62
N ASP A 385 4.76 13.57 -35.59
CA ASP A 385 5.56 14.79 -35.37
C ASP A 385 6.93 14.53 -34.71
N GLY A 386 7.28 13.26 -34.50
CA GLY A 386 8.52 12.80 -33.89
C GLY A 386 8.59 12.95 -32.38
N THR A 387 7.46 13.17 -31.71
CA THR A 387 7.37 13.25 -30.24
C THR A 387 7.15 11.88 -29.60
N ILE A 388 7.70 11.69 -28.40
CA ILE A 388 7.37 10.58 -27.51
C ILE A 388 6.69 11.18 -26.28
N THR A 389 5.59 10.59 -25.87
CA THR A 389 4.74 11.03 -24.77
C THR A 389 4.92 10.14 -23.54
N TYR A 390 4.52 10.67 -22.39
CA TYR A 390 4.61 9.94 -21.13
C TYR A 390 3.68 8.71 -21.08
N ALA A 391 2.52 8.76 -21.74
CA ALA A 391 1.66 7.59 -21.88
C ALA A 391 2.37 6.45 -22.62
N GLN A 392 3.07 6.77 -23.71
CA GLN A 392 3.81 5.77 -24.50
C GLN A 392 4.92 5.09 -23.68
N THR A 393 5.60 5.82 -22.77
CA THR A 393 6.60 5.19 -21.89
C THR A 393 5.99 4.21 -20.90
N TYR A 394 4.78 4.49 -20.39
CA TYR A 394 4.06 3.58 -19.51
C TYR A 394 3.47 2.36 -20.25
N GLU A 395 3.06 2.52 -21.50
CA GLU A 395 2.61 1.37 -22.31
C GLU A 395 3.73 0.35 -22.55
N VAL A 396 4.98 0.83 -22.65
CA VAL A 396 6.17 -0.03 -22.76
C VAL A 396 6.40 -0.82 -21.47
N MET A 397 6.42 -0.14 -20.32
CA MET A 397 6.63 -0.75 -18.99
C MET A 397 5.43 -0.47 -18.08
N PRO A 398 4.30 -1.15 -18.29
CA PRO A 398 3.06 -0.87 -17.58
C PRO A 398 2.99 -1.52 -16.20
N PHE A 399 4.05 -2.26 -15.83
CA PHE A 399 4.15 -2.86 -14.52
C PHE A 399 4.79 -1.87 -13.56
N SER A 400 4.31 -1.91 -12.33
CA SER A 400 4.89 -1.22 -11.20
C SER A 400 6.21 -1.81 -10.72
N ASN A 401 7.06 -2.26 -11.66
CA ASN A 401 8.35 -2.84 -11.31
C ASN A 401 9.30 -1.74 -10.85
N GLU A 402 10.03 -2.02 -9.78
CA GLU A 402 11.07 -1.12 -9.27
C GLU A 402 12.43 -1.36 -9.91
N LEU A 403 13.27 -0.34 -9.79
CA LEU A 403 14.68 -0.39 -10.12
C LEU A 403 15.46 -0.35 -8.80
N GLY A 404 15.98 -1.52 -8.40
CA GLY A 404 16.77 -1.72 -7.18
C GLY A 404 18.26 -1.86 -7.42
#